data_AF-A0A256YWR1-F1
#
_entry.id   AF-A0A256YWR1-F1
#
_cell.length_a   1.000
_cell.length_b   1.000
_cell.length_c   1.000
_cell.angle_alpha   90.00
_cell.angle_beta   90.00
_cell.angle_gamma   90.00
#
_symmetry.space_group_name_H-M   'P 1'
#
loop_
_entity.id
_entity.type
_entity.pdbx_description
1 polymer ?
#
loop_
_entity_poly.entity_id
_entity_poly.type
_entity_poly.pdbx_seq_one_letter_code
_entity_poly.pdbx_strand_id
1 'polypeptide(L)'
;MDLDLFMLIRETAFIIIAVPLFYLSVDSLLRLRKRKLASSRIFLRGKLLLKASRSLVLSTPFGLIGAVALLFWSMNPLEVYRVTAGCSLIVFLTLILYFTYCFRNVLKG
;
A
#
# COMPACT_ATOMS: atom_id res chain seq x y z
N MET A 1 16.44 26.87 3.89
CA MET A 1 15.92 25.60 3.35
C MET A 1 14.43 25.81 3.17
N ASP A 2 14.03 26.27 1.99
CA ASP A 2 12.61 26.38 1.64
C ASP A 2 12.05 24.96 1.58
N LEU A 3 11.36 24.57 2.63
CA LEU A 3 10.74 23.26 2.76
C LEU A 3 9.62 23.23 1.72
N ASP A 4 9.87 22.51 0.64
CA ASP A 4 8.94 22.39 -0.47
C ASP A 4 7.61 21.86 0.06
N LEU A 5 6.55 22.67 -0.02
CA LEU A 5 5.25 22.36 0.57
C LEU A 5 4.75 20.97 0.12
N PHE A 6 5.04 20.62 -1.14
CA PHE A 6 4.74 19.31 -1.72
C PHE A 6 5.45 18.15 -1.00
N MET A 7 6.73 18.33 -0.66
CA MET A 7 7.52 17.31 0.03
C MET A 7 6.96 17.05 1.44
N LEU A 8 6.59 18.12 2.15
CA LEU A 8 5.97 18.04 3.47
C LEU A 8 4.59 17.34 3.42
N ILE A 9 3.75 17.68 2.43
CA ILE A 9 2.45 17.02 2.23
C ILE A 9 2.65 15.52 1.94
N ARG A 10 3.58 15.17 1.05
CA ARG A 10 3.87 13.78 0.68
C ARG A 10 4.34 12.96 1.88
N GLU A 11 5.28 13.47 2.65
CA GLU A 11 5.80 12.78 3.85
C GLU A 11 4.74 12.62 4.92
N THR A 12 3.93 13.65 5.14
CA THR A 12 2.80 13.58 6.07
C THR A 12 1.79 12.52 5.63
N ALA A 13 1.44 12.48 4.34
CA ALA A 13 0.55 11.46 3.78
C ALA A 13 1.13 10.04 3.93
N PHE A 14 2.43 9.86 3.69
CA PHE A 14 3.09 8.57 3.91
C PHE A 14 3.03 8.13 5.37
N ILE A 15 3.28 9.02 6.33
CA ILE A 15 3.20 8.69 7.75
C ILE A 15 1.76 8.28 8.13
N ILE A 16 0.77 9.07 7.70
CA ILE A 16 -0.65 8.81 7.99
C ILE A 16 -1.10 7.45 7.44
N ILE A 17 -0.57 7.03 6.28
CA ILE A 17 -0.92 5.75 5.65
C ILE A 17 -0.08 4.59 6.23
N ALA A 18 1.21 4.82 6.51
CA ALA A 18 2.14 3.78 6.94
C ALA A 18 1.84 3.28 8.36
N VAL A 19 1.43 4.16 9.27
CA VAL A 19 1.07 3.78 10.66
C VAL A 19 -0.06 2.74 10.71
N PRO A 20 -1.26 2.99 10.11
CA PRO A 20 -2.32 2.00 10.11
C PRO A 20 -1.94 0.78 9.27
N LEU A 21 -1.17 0.95 8.19
CA LEU A 21 -0.69 -0.19 7.40
C LEU A 21 0.13 -1.14 8.26
N PHE A 22 1.12 -0.63 8.99
CA PHE A 22 1.98 -1.40 9.87
C PHE A 22 1.17 -2.13 10.95
N TYR A 23 0.27 -1.42 11.63
CA TYR A 23 -0.60 -2.02 12.65
C TYR A 23 -1.48 -3.15 12.08
N LEU A 24 -2.11 -2.94 10.94
CA LEU A 24 -2.97 -3.94 10.29
C LEU A 24 -2.16 -5.15 9.81
N SER A 25 -0.94 -4.94 9.30
CA SER A 25 -0.04 -6.00 8.87
C SER A 25 0.39 -6.87 10.06
N VAL A 26 0.76 -6.26 11.19
CA VAL A 26 1.12 -6.98 12.42
C VAL A 26 -0.07 -7.79 12.97
N ASP A 27 -1.26 -7.18 13.08
CA ASP A 27 -2.47 -7.90 13.51
C ASP A 27 -2.81 -9.07 12.58
N SER A 28 -2.65 -8.89 11.26
CA SER A 28 -2.86 -9.95 10.27
C SER A 28 -1.87 -11.10 10.45
N LEU A 29 -0.59 -10.79 10.69
CA LEU A 29 0.46 -11.78 10.92
C LEU A 29 0.22 -12.60 12.20
N LEU A 30 -0.19 -11.93 13.28
CA LEU A 30 -0.54 -12.59 14.54
C LEU A 30 -1.74 -13.54 14.38
N ARG A 31 -2.75 -13.15 13.59
CA ARG A 31 -3.92 -14.01 13.30
C ARG A 31 -3.55 -15.21 12.43
N LEU A 32 -2.66 -15.04 11.47
CA LEU A 32 -2.15 -16.12 10.61
C LEU A 32 -1.42 -17.21 11.40
N ARG A 33 -0.84 -16.87 12.56
CA ARG A 33 -0.20 -17.85 13.46
C ARG A 33 -1.16 -18.98 13.87
N LYS A 34 -2.48 -18.72 13.91
CA LYS A 34 -3.53 -19.73 14.15
C LYS A 34 -3.92 -20.44 12.84
N ARG A 35 -2.98 -21.17 12.23
CA ARG A 35 -3.08 -21.74 10.86
C ARG A 35 -4.39 -22.48 10.56
N LYS A 36 -4.87 -23.35 11.45
CA LYS A 36 -6.13 -24.10 11.25
C LYS A 36 -7.35 -23.19 11.09
N LEU A 37 -7.47 -22.16 11.92
CA LEU A 37 -8.57 -21.20 11.87
C LEU A 37 -8.45 -20.24 10.69
N ALA A 38 -7.22 -19.81 10.38
CA ALA A 38 -6.95 -18.93 9.26
C ALA A 38 -7.25 -19.60 7.90
N SER A 39 -6.80 -20.85 7.70
CA SER A 39 -7.02 -21.60 6.46
C SER A 39 -8.52 -21.83 6.20
N SER A 40 -9.28 -22.23 7.22
CA SER A 40 -10.73 -22.40 7.10
C SER A 40 -11.43 -21.10 6.73
N ARG A 41 -11.08 -19.97 7.37
CA ARG A 41 -11.67 -18.64 7.07
C ARG A 41 -11.30 -18.13 5.68
N ILE A 42 -10.05 -18.33 5.25
CA ILE A 42 -9.58 -17.97 3.91
C ILE A 42 -10.35 -18.75 2.85
N PHE A 43 -10.53 -20.06 3.06
CA PHE A 43 -11.28 -20.92 2.14
C PHE A 43 -12.76 -20.52 2.07
N LEU A 44 -13.41 -20.33 3.23
CA LEU A 44 -14.82 -19.93 3.33
C LEU A 44 -15.10 -18.53 2.74
N ARG A 45 -14.11 -17.64 2.71
CA ARG A 45 -14.24 -16.25 2.24
C ARG A 45 -13.43 -15.96 0.98
N GLY A 46 -13.26 -16.95 0.11
CA GLY A 46 -12.50 -16.82 -1.14
C GLY A 46 -12.86 -15.59 -1.99
N LYS A 47 -14.13 -15.16 -2.01
CA LYS A 47 -14.56 -13.93 -2.72
C LYS A 47 -13.92 -12.65 -2.15
N LEU A 48 -13.83 -12.53 -0.82
CA LEU A 48 -13.20 -11.39 -0.15
C LEU A 48 -11.68 -11.42 -0.32
N LEU A 49 -11.09 -12.63 -0.30
CA LEU A 49 -9.67 -12.82 -0.61
C LEU A 49 -9.37 -12.40 -2.05
N LEU A 50 -10.20 -12.80 -3.02
CA LEU A 50 -10.05 -12.41 -4.43
C LEU A 50 -10.11 -10.89 -4.60
N LYS A 51 -11.03 -10.22 -3.89
CA LYS A 51 -11.12 -8.75 -3.90
C LYS A 51 -9.85 -8.09 -3.35
N ALA A 52 -9.30 -8.64 -2.26
CA ALA A 52 -8.03 -8.18 -1.71
C ALA A 52 -6.88 -8.41 -2.71
N SER A 53 -6.74 -9.63 -3.26
CA SER A 53 -5.70 -9.94 -4.23
C SER A 53 -5.79 -9.06 -5.48
N ARG A 54 -7.00 -8.69 -5.92
CA ARG A 54 -7.18 -7.74 -7.02
C ARG A 54 -6.62 -6.36 -6.70
N SER A 55 -6.80 -5.84 -5.49
CA SER A 55 -6.21 -4.54 -5.12
C SER A 55 -4.69 -4.60 -5.04
N LEU A 56 -4.13 -5.75 -4.63
CA LEU A 56 -2.68 -5.97 -4.66
C LEU A 56 -2.14 -5.95 -6.09
N VAL A 57 -2.78 -6.67 -7.01
CA VAL A 57 -2.40 -6.68 -8.44
C VAL A 57 -2.53 -5.29 -9.06
N LEU A 58 -3.59 -4.55 -8.71
CA LEU A 58 -3.77 -3.17 -9.17
C LEU A 58 -2.73 -2.21 -8.59
N SER A 59 -2.15 -2.50 -7.43
CA SER A 59 -1.11 -1.65 -6.84
C SER A 59 0.21 -1.71 -7.60
N THR A 60 0.59 -2.89 -8.12
CA THR A 60 1.86 -3.12 -8.82
C THR A 60 2.19 -2.10 -9.90
N PRO A 61 1.30 -1.78 -10.87
CA PRO A 61 1.62 -0.79 -11.90
C PRO A 61 1.86 0.60 -11.32
N PHE A 62 1.15 1.03 -10.26
CA PHE A 62 1.38 2.33 -9.63
C PHE A 62 2.75 2.40 -8.94
N GLY A 63 3.15 1.32 -8.27
CA GLY A 63 4.49 1.23 -7.69
C GLY A 63 5.59 1.30 -8.77
N LEU A 64 5.38 0.62 -9.90
CA LEU A 64 6.32 0.64 -11.02
C LEU A 64 6.40 2.02 -11.68
N ILE A 65 5.27 2.67 -11.93
CA ILE A 65 5.21 4.05 -12.46
C ILE A 65 5.97 5.00 -11.53
N GLY A 66 5.74 4.90 -10.21
CA GLY A 66 6.43 5.74 -9.24
C GLY A 66 7.95 5.51 -9.21
N ALA A 67 8.39 4.26 -9.27
CA ALA A 67 9.80 3.92 -9.33
C ALA A 67 10.47 4.44 -10.61
N VAL A 68 9.82 4.24 -11.76
CA VAL A 68 10.32 4.74 -13.06
C VAL A 68 10.37 6.26 -13.07
N ALA A 69 9.36 6.96 -12.54
CA ALA A 69 9.37 8.42 -12.43
C ALA A 69 10.52 8.91 -11.53
N LEU A 70 10.81 8.24 -10.41
CA LEU A 70 11.98 8.58 -9.58
C LEU A 70 13.31 8.36 -10.29
N LEU A 71 13.43 7.30 -11.10
CA LEU A 71 14.63 7.06 -11.91
C LEU A 71 14.84 8.18 -12.93
N PHE A 72 13.78 8.59 -13.63
CA PHE A 72 13.84 9.72 -14.56
C PHE A 72 14.18 11.03 -13.85
N TRP A 73 13.62 11.27 -12.66
CA TRP A 73 13.99 12.43 -11.84
C TRP A 73 15.48 12.43 -11.46
N SER A 74 16.04 11.26 -11.17
CA SER A 74 17.46 11.12 -10.83
C SER A 74 18.39 11.41 -12.01
N MET A 75 17.94 11.17 -13.25
CA MET A 75 18.73 11.47 -14.45
C MET A 75 18.51 12.90 -14.94
N ASN A 76 17.27 13.40 -14.84
CA ASN A 76 16.88 14.75 -15.22
C ASN A 76 16.08 15.36 -14.05
N PRO A 77 16.61 16.36 -13.32
CA PRO A 77 15.98 16.94 -12.14
C PRO A 77 14.83 17.90 -12.52
N LEU A 78 13.87 17.38 -13.29
CA LEU A 78 12.63 18.04 -13.63
C LEU A 78 11.59 17.77 -12.54
N GLU A 79 11.01 18.84 -12.01
CA GLU A 79 10.01 18.80 -10.94
C GLU A 79 8.79 17.92 -11.23
N VAL A 80 8.41 17.80 -12.51
CA VAL A 80 7.28 16.98 -12.96
C VAL A 80 7.46 15.50 -12.59
N TYR A 81 8.68 14.96 -12.68
CA TYR A 81 8.97 13.57 -12.32
C TYR A 81 8.85 13.33 -10.81
N ARG A 82 9.27 14.30 -10.00
CA ARG A 82 9.16 14.25 -8.53
C ARG A 82 7.69 14.23 -8.08
N VAL A 83 6.85 15.04 -8.70
CA VAL A 83 5.41 15.13 -8.37
C VAL A 83 4.67 13.86 -8.81
N THR A 84 4.89 13.41 -10.04
CA THR A 84 4.26 12.18 -10.57
C THR A 84 4.68 10.93 -9.78
N ALA A 85 5.94 10.83 -9.36
CA ALA A 85 6.41 9.81 -8.44
C ALA A 85 5.67 9.87 -7.09
N GLY A 86 5.53 11.05 -6.49
CA GLY A 86 4.82 11.22 -5.23
C GLY A 86 3.37 10.75 -5.31
N CYS A 87 2.63 11.21 -6.32
CA CYS A 87 1.23 10.85 -6.52
C CYS A 87 1.03 9.34 -6.73
N SER A 88 1.85 8.73 -7.60
CA SER A 88 1.76 7.29 -7.88
C SER A 88 2.09 6.43 -6.65
N LEU A 89 3.08 6.84 -5.84
CA LEU A 89 3.42 6.15 -4.58
C LEU A 89 2.32 6.28 -3.51
N ILE A 90 1.62 7.42 -3.45
CA ILE A 90 0.45 7.57 -2.55
C ILE A 90 -0.67 6.62 -2.97
N VAL A 91 -0.97 6.54 -4.27
CA VAL A 91 -1.98 5.59 -4.79
C VAL A 91 -1.57 4.13 -4.53
N PHE A 92 -0.29 3.82 -4.73
CA PHE A 92 0.27 2.50 -4.41
C PHE A 92 0.06 2.13 -2.93
N LEU A 93 0.44 3.02 -2.00
CA LEU A 93 0.31 2.78 -0.56
C LEU A 93 -1.14 2.67 -0.11
N THR A 94 -2.04 3.49 -0.65
CA THR A 94 -3.48 3.40 -0.34
C THR A 94 -4.09 2.07 -0.81
N LEU A 95 -3.68 1.56 -1.97
CA LEU A 95 -4.10 0.24 -2.46
C LEU A 95 -3.57 -0.91 -1.59
N ILE A 96 -2.33 -0.81 -1.09
CA ILE A 96 -1.77 -1.78 -0.13
C ILE A 96 -2.49 -1.72 1.22
N LEU A 97 -2.82 -0.52 1.70
CA LEU A 97 -3.61 -0.36 2.92
C LEU A 97 -5.00 -1.01 2.75
N TYR A 98 -5.64 -0.79 1.59
CA TYR A 98 -6.91 -1.42 1.26
C TYR A 98 -6.82 -2.94 1.20
N PHE A 99 -5.78 -3.48 0.55
CA PHE A 99 -5.48 -4.91 0.56
C PHE A 99 -5.39 -5.46 1.98
N THR A 100 -4.58 -4.82 2.82
CA THR A 100 -4.33 -5.26 4.20
C THR A 100 -5.59 -5.19 5.05
N TYR A 101 -6.41 -4.16 4.85
CA TYR A 101 -7.72 -4.02 5.50
C TYR A 101 -8.69 -5.15 5.09
N CYS A 102 -8.84 -5.41 3.78
CA CYS A 102 -9.68 -6.50 3.30
C CYS A 102 -9.18 -7.86 3.78
N PHE A 103 -7.85 -8.08 3.75
CA PHE A 103 -7.23 -9.31 4.22
C PHE A 103 -7.44 -9.53 5.71
N ARG A 104 -7.31 -8.49 6.52
CA ARG A 104 -7.66 -8.52 7.94
C ARG A 104 -9.12 -8.93 8.15
N ASN A 105 -10.05 -8.40 7.37
CA ASN A 105 -11.48 -8.76 7.47
C ASN A 105 -11.75 -10.23 7.10
N VAL A 106 -10.97 -10.81 6.17
CA VAL A 106 -10.98 -12.26 5.90
C VAL A 106 -10.53 -13.03 7.14
N LEU A 107 -9.46 -12.59 7.80
CA LEU A 107 -8.90 -13.24 8.98
C LEU A 107 -9.75 -13.06 10.25
N LYS A 108 -10.48 -11.94 10.40
CA LYS A 108 -11.31 -11.66 11.57
C LYS A 108 -12.48 -12.63 11.72
N GLY A 109 -12.98 -13.20 10.63
CA GLY A 109 -14.15 -14.08 10.63
C GLY A 109 -15.34 -13.34 11.22
#